data_AF-A0A2V5VAL6-F1
#
_entry.id   AF-A0A2V5VAL6-F1
#
_cell.length_a   1.000
_cell.length_b   1.000
_cell.length_c   1.000
_cell.angle_alpha   90.00
_cell.angle_beta   90.00
_cell.angle_gamma   90.00
#
_symmetry.space_group_name_H-M   'P 1'
#
loop_
_entity.id
_entity.type
_entity.pdbx_description
1 polymer ?
#
loop_
_entity_poly.entity_id
_entity_poly.type
_entity_poly.pdbx_seq_one_letter_code
_entity_poly.pdbx_strand_id
1 'polypeptide(L)' 'ITNAPGADSYPICGATWLLVYQQQKDPTKGKKLVEFLKWALTKGEDMAKQLDYAPLPAELRDRVLKRVDEIKT' A
#
# COMPACT_ATOMS: atom_id res chain seq x y z
N ILE A 1 -2.83 8.16 11.79
CA ILE A 1 -4.00 8.98 12.15
C ILE A 1 -4.09 8.94 13.67
N THR A 2 -3.68 10.00 14.35
CA THR A 2 -3.69 10.04 15.82
C THR A 2 -4.77 11.00 16.28
N ASN A 3 -5.54 10.62 17.31
CA ASN A 3 -6.63 11.42 17.87
C ASN A 3 -7.65 11.90 16.83
N ALA A 4 -8.18 10.99 16.02
CA ALA A 4 -9.24 11.34 15.06
C ALA A 4 -10.54 11.74 15.80
N PRO A 5 -11.31 12.72 15.27
CA PRO A 5 -12.45 13.32 15.98
C PRO A 5 -13.74 12.51 15.92
N GLY A 6 -13.75 11.34 15.27
CA GLY A 6 -14.95 10.50 15.16
C GLY A 6 -15.29 9.82 16.47
N ALA A 7 -16.58 9.73 16.80
CA ALA A 7 -17.07 9.14 18.05
C ALA A 7 -16.59 7.68 18.24
N ASP A 8 -16.51 6.92 17.15
CA ASP A 8 -16.05 5.52 17.14
C ASP A 8 -14.60 5.34 16.66
N SER A 9 -13.85 6.44 16.50
CA SER A 9 -12.49 6.37 15.99
C SER A 9 -11.52 5.85 17.06
N TYR A 10 -10.75 4.81 16.72
CA TYR A 10 -9.66 4.36 17.58
C TYR A 10 -8.56 5.44 17.68
N PRO A 11 -8.14 5.86 18.89
CA PRO A 11 -7.33 7.07 19.08
C PRO A 11 -5.89 6.92 18.57
N ILE A 12 -5.36 5.70 18.49
CA ILE A 12 -3.96 5.43 18.12
C ILE A 12 -3.95 4.54 16.87
N CYS A 13 -4.09 5.14 15.69
CA CYS A 13 -3.95 4.42 14.43
C CYS A 13 -2.85 5.04 13.53
N GLY A 14 -2.34 4.27 12.59
CA GLY A 14 -1.21 4.68 11.76
C GLY A 14 -1.25 4.01 10.40
N ALA A 15 -0.65 4.66 9.42
CA ALA A 15 -0.29 4.01 8.16
C ALA A 15 1.10 3.38 8.33
N THR A 16 1.32 2.26 7.64
CA THR A 16 2.66 1.73 7.41
C THR A 16 3.13 2.09 6.01
N TRP A 17 4.44 2.07 5.79
CA TRP A 17 5.05 2.57 4.56
C TRP A 17 6.06 1.58 4.01
N LEU A 18 6.06 1.44 2.68
CA LEU A 18 7.14 0.79 1.95
C LEU A 18 7.97 1.88 1.27
N LEU A 19 9.29 1.83 1.48
CA LEU A 19 10.24 2.67 0.76
C LEU A 19 10.81 1.88 -0.40
N VAL A 20 10.60 2.38 -1.62
CA VAL A 20 11.00 1.70 -2.85
C VAL A 20 11.77 2.68 -3.73
N TYR A 21 12.94 2.25 -4.23
CA TYR A 21 13.69 3.05 -5.19
C TYR A 21 12.88 3.24 -6.47
N GLN A 22 12.79 4.48 -6.95
CA GLN A 22 12.12 4.76 -8.21
C GLN A 22 12.86 4.14 -9.41
N GLN A 23 14.19 4.01 -9.34
CA GLN A 23 15.01 3.35 -10.35
C GLN A 23 15.61 2.08 -9.74
N GLN A 24 15.13 0.94 -10.20
CA GLN A 24 15.63 -0.36 -9.76
C GLN A 24 16.92 -0.68 -10.49
N LYS A 25 17.94 -1.13 -9.75
CA LYS A 25 19.24 -1.51 -10.34
C LYS A 25 19.21 -2.86 -11.02
N ASP A 26 18.37 -3.76 -10.51
CA ASP A 26 18.18 -5.11 -11.03
C ASP A 26 16.78 -5.18 -11.68
N PRO A 27 16.69 -5.26 -13.02
CA PRO A 27 15.41 -5.21 -13.72
C PRO A 27 14.53 -6.43 -13.45
N THR A 28 15.14 -7.58 -13.18
CA THR A 28 14.39 -8.81 -12.87
C THR A 28 13.71 -8.67 -11.51
N LYS A 29 14.45 -8.20 -10.49
CA LYS A 29 13.88 -7.94 -9.16
C LYS A 29 12.89 -6.79 -9.19
N GLY A 30 13.20 -5.71 -9.92
CA GLY A 30 12.33 -4.55 -10.05
C GLY A 30 10.96 -4.92 -10.63
N LYS A 31 10.94 -5.72 -11.70
CA LYS A 31 9.69 -6.21 -12.29
C LYS A 31 8.87 -7.04 -11.31
N LYS A 32 9.50 -7.97 -10.58
CA LYS A 32 8.82 -8.79 -9.58
C LYS A 32 8.30 -7.99 -8.39
N LEU A 33 9.03 -6.95 -7.97
CA LEU A 33 8.57 -6.02 -6.95
C LEU A 33 7.31 -5.28 -7.40
N VAL A 34 7.28 -4.73 -8.63
CA VAL A 34 6.10 -4.04 -9.17
C VAL A 34 4.89 -4.98 -9.26
N GLU A 35 5.10 -6.21 -9.77
CA GLU A 35 4.05 -7.24 -9.82
C GLU A 35 3.49 -7.54 -8.41
N PHE A 36 4.36 -7.71 -7.42
CA PHE A 36 3.97 -7.93 -6.03
C PHE A 36 3.19 -6.75 -5.44
N LEU A 37 3.66 -5.51 -5.61
CA LEU A 37 2.98 -4.33 -5.08
C LEU A 37 1.58 -4.17 -5.68
N LYS A 38 1.42 -4.39 -6.99
CA LYS A 38 0.10 -4.36 -7.65
C LYS A 38 -0.82 -5.45 -7.14
N TRP A 39 -0.30 -6.67 -6.94
CA TRP A 39 -1.07 -7.76 -6.36
C TRP A 39 -1.49 -7.45 -4.92
N ALA A 40 -0.57 -6.98 -4.09
CA ALA A 40 -0.80 -6.68 -2.68
C ALA A 40 -1.87 -5.59 -2.50
N LEU A 41 -1.85 -4.57 -3.35
CA LEU A 41 -2.84 -3.49 -3.34
C LEU A 41 -4.19 -3.90 -3.94
N THR A 42 -4.31 -5.06 -4.58
CA THR A 42 -5.57 -5.51 -5.21
C THR A 42 -6.06 -6.78 -4.54
N LYS A 43 -5.64 -7.95 -5.03
CA LYS A 43 -6.11 -9.25 -4.52
C LYS A 43 -5.57 -9.56 -3.12
N GLY A 44 -4.35 -9.12 -2.82
CA GLY A 44 -3.71 -9.37 -1.53
C GLY A 44 -4.31 -8.57 -0.38
N GLU A 45 -5.01 -7.46 -0.66
CA GLU A 45 -5.58 -6.58 0.36
C GLU A 45 -6.64 -7.28 1.23
N ASP A 46 -7.35 -8.28 0.68
CA ASP A 46 -8.35 -9.04 1.43
C ASP A 46 -7.75 -9.84 2.60
N MET A 47 -6.46 -10.18 2.54
CA MET A 47 -5.76 -10.83 3.65
C MET A 47 -5.59 -9.89 4.85
N ALA A 48 -5.57 -8.57 4.62
CA ALA A 48 -5.40 -7.58 5.69
C ALA A 48 -6.55 -7.62 6.70
N LYS A 49 -7.78 -7.83 6.22
CA LYS A 49 -8.99 -7.92 7.05
C LYS A 49 -8.96 -9.10 8.02
N GLN A 50 -8.34 -10.22 7.62
CA GLN A 50 -8.20 -11.41 8.47
C GLN A 50 -7.22 -11.20 9.63
N LEU A 51 -6.39 -10.15 9.54
CA LEU A 51 -5.40 -9.75 10.53
C LEU A 51 -5.78 -8.43 11.24
N ASP A 52 -7.06 -8.03 11.17
CA ASP A 52 -7.61 -6.82 11.76
C ASP A 52 -6.99 -5.49 11.25
N TYR A 53 -6.39 -5.51 10.05
CA TYR A 53 -5.95 -4.28 9.37
C TYR A 53 -7.08 -3.71 8.51
N ALA A 54 -7.29 -2.41 8.63
CA ALA A 54 -8.22 -1.69 7.77
C ALA A 54 -7.68 -1.65 6.31
N PRO A 55 -8.49 -2.05 5.31
CA PRO A 55 -8.11 -1.92 3.90
C PRO A 55 -8.00 -0.45 3.49
N LEU A 56 -7.22 -0.16 2.46
CA LEU A 56 -7.09 1.19 1.94
C LEU A 56 -8.41 1.64 1.29
N PRO A 57 -8.82 2.90 1.50
CA PRO A 57 -9.89 3.49 0.69
C PRO A 57 -9.55 3.42 -0.80
N ALA A 58 -10.54 3.15 -1.65
CA ALA A 58 -10.34 2.94 -3.08
C ALA A 58 -9.57 4.08 -3.76
N GLU A 59 -9.91 5.34 -3.45
CA GLU A 59 -9.20 6.51 -3.99
C GLU A 59 -7.71 6.53 -3.60
N LEU A 60 -7.40 6.17 -2.36
CA LEU A 60 -6.01 6.11 -1.89
C LEU A 60 -5.26 4.96 -2.56
N ARG A 61 -5.88 3.78 -2.67
CA ARG A 61 -5.31 2.65 -3.41
C ARG A 61 -4.98 3.03 -4.85
N ASP A 62 -5.89 3.71 -5.54
CA ASP A 62 -5.68 4.11 -6.93
C ASP A 62 -4.53 5.12 -7.08
N ARG A 63 -4.38 6.04 -6.11
CA ARG A 63 -3.22 6.94 -6.04
C ARG A 63 -1.91 6.18 -5.81
N VAL A 64 -1.91 5.16 -4.95
CA VAL A 64 -0.73 4.31 -4.70
C VAL A 64 -0.38 3.49 -5.94
N LEU A 65 -1.37 2.91 -6.65
CA LEU A 65 -1.15 2.18 -7.89
C LEU A 65 -0.50 3.07 -8.96
N LYS A 66 -0.96 4.31 -9.12
CA LYS A 66 -0.32 5.30 -10.01
C LYS A 66 1.14 5.55 -9.61
N ARG A 67 1.45 5.63 -8.31
CA ARG A 67 2.82 5.81 -7.83
C ARG A 67 3.69 4.57 -8.09
N VAL A 68 3.13 3.36 -8.03
CA VAL A 68 3.81 2.11 -8.38
C VAL A 68 4.17 2.09 -9.87
N ASP A 69 3.32 2.62 -10.75
CA ASP A 69 3.59 2.72 -12.19
C ASP A 69 4.78 3.64 -12.54
N GLU A 70 5.19 4.52 -11.62
CA GLU A 70 6.35 5.39 -11.80
C GLU A 70 7.68 4.71 -11.47
N ILE A 71 7.67 3.47 -10.96
CA ILE A 71 8.87 2.67 -10.70
C ILE A 71 9.44 2.19 -12.04
N LYS A 72 10.68 2.59 -12.31
CA LYS A 72 11.48 2.19 -13.46
C LYS A 72 12.23 0.91 -13.10
N THR A 73 11.82 -0.18 -13.74
CA THR A 73 12.40 -1.52 -13.57
C THR A 73 13.54 -1.73 -14.54
#